data_AF-A0A3B9L524-F1
#
_entry.id   AF-A0A3B9L524-F1
#
_cell.length_a   1.000
_cell.length_b   1.000
_cell.length_c   1.000
_cell.angle_alpha   90.00
_cell.angle_beta   90.00
_cell.angle_gamma   90.00
#
_symmetry.space_group_name_H-M   'P 1'
#
loop_
_entity.id
_entity.type
_entity.pdbx_description
1 polymer ?
#
loop_
_entity_poly.entity_id
_entity_poly.type
_entity_poly.pdbx_seq_one_letter_code
_entity_poly.pdbx_strand_id
1 'polypeptide(L)'
;MKNRELTDLQLMSTEDLELMQTEHERLHRYITNLEETCIHLQDNLNCSSCDKEKRASCHGRVPSFLYVLHELTEKHFYHEEFIMAKRLQPDQSNSYFEKHKHAHKLVLDAFHQAIIEADANYELGKIAEAYKSLYAKVMHELKTHAYEFDDPFIKSMIEKS
;
A
#
# COMPACT_ATOMS: atom_id res chain seq x y z
N MET A 1 -12.04 24.51 -1.85
CA MET A 1 -11.16 24.78 -0.69
C MET A 1 -9.89 23.90 -0.64
N LYS A 2 -9.72 22.85 -1.48
CA LYS A 2 -8.52 21.97 -1.45
C LYS A 2 -7.19 22.62 -1.91
N ASN A 3 -7.21 23.63 -2.78
CA ASN A 3 -5.98 24.13 -3.41
C ASN A 3 -5.08 25.05 -2.54
N ARG A 4 -5.52 25.48 -1.35
CA ARG A 4 -4.77 26.46 -0.54
C ARG A 4 -3.80 25.83 0.47
N GLU A 5 -3.91 24.52 0.74
CA GLU A 5 -3.01 23.82 1.68
C GLU A 5 -1.76 23.24 0.98
N LEU A 6 -1.80 23.07 -0.36
CA LEU A 6 -0.69 22.55 -1.19
C LEU A 6 0.23 23.67 -1.74
N THR A 7 -0.14 24.95 -1.54
CA THR A 7 0.60 26.09 -2.10
C THR A 7 1.98 26.29 -1.48
N ASP A 8 2.22 25.76 -0.29
CA ASP A 8 3.43 26.06 0.50
C ASP A 8 4.61 25.10 0.22
N LEU A 9 4.39 24.05 -0.58
CA LEU A 9 5.44 23.09 -0.93
C LEU A 9 6.25 23.57 -2.14
N GLN A 10 7.58 23.57 -2.02
CA GLN A 10 8.51 23.78 -3.13
C GLN A 10 8.42 22.65 -4.16
N LEU A 11 8.82 22.93 -5.41
CA LEU A 11 8.88 21.95 -6.50
C LEU A 11 9.71 20.72 -6.12
N MET A 12 9.23 19.54 -6.53
CA MET A 12 9.92 18.27 -6.34
C MET A 12 11.10 18.13 -7.31
N SER A 13 12.23 17.60 -6.85
CA SER A 13 13.32 17.19 -7.76
C SER A 13 12.87 16.02 -8.62
N THR A 14 13.44 15.89 -9.82
CA THR A 14 13.18 14.75 -10.71
C THR A 14 13.51 13.42 -10.03
N GLU A 15 14.61 13.38 -9.26
CA GLU A 15 15.05 12.18 -8.53
C GLU A 15 14.03 11.73 -7.47
N ASP A 16 13.46 12.66 -6.69
CA ASP A 16 12.44 12.34 -5.67
C ASP A 16 11.13 11.86 -6.33
N LEU A 17 10.74 12.45 -7.48
CA LEU A 17 9.57 12.01 -8.24
C LEU A 17 9.75 10.60 -8.81
N GLU A 18 10.90 10.32 -9.42
CA GLU A 18 11.24 9.01 -9.96
C GLU A 18 11.28 7.93 -8.88
N LEU A 19 11.79 8.25 -7.69
CA LEU A 19 11.77 7.35 -6.54
C LEU A 19 10.33 6.99 -6.14
N MET A 20 9.47 7.99 -5.92
CA MET A 20 8.07 7.77 -5.57
C MET A 20 7.34 6.92 -6.61
N GLN A 21 7.50 7.25 -7.90
CA GLN A 21 6.87 6.47 -8.99
C GLN A 21 7.37 5.02 -9.02
N THR A 22 8.67 4.81 -8.84
CA THR A 22 9.25 3.45 -8.80
C THR A 22 8.69 2.63 -7.64
N GLU A 23 8.47 3.26 -6.49
CA GLU A 23 7.90 2.62 -5.31
C GLU A 23 6.41 2.30 -5.48
N HIS A 24 5.62 3.23 -6.03
CA HIS A 24 4.23 2.98 -6.40
C HIS A 24 4.11 1.82 -7.39
N GLU A 25 4.95 1.78 -8.42
CA GLU A 25 4.98 0.67 -9.37
C GLU A 25 5.35 -0.66 -8.70
N ARG A 26 6.30 -0.63 -7.75
CA ARG A 26 6.70 -1.84 -7.01
C ARG A 26 5.57 -2.34 -6.13
N LEU A 27 4.88 -1.46 -5.42
CA LEU A 27 3.68 -1.79 -4.64
C LEU A 27 2.59 -2.36 -5.55
N HIS A 28 2.31 -1.70 -6.67
CA HIS A 28 1.32 -2.14 -7.64
C HIS A 28 1.62 -3.56 -8.16
N ARG A 29 2.85 -3.83 -8.60
CA ARG A 29 3.28 -5.18 -9.04
C ARG A 29 3.08 -6.22 -7.94
N TYR A 30 3.39 -5.88 -6.69
CA TYR A 30 3.23 -6.80 -5.58
C TYR A 30 1.77 -7.15 -5.32
N ILE A 31 0.87 -6.16 -5.46
CA ILE A 31 -0.57 -6.35 -5.28
C ILE A 31 -1.20 -7.09 -6.46
N THR A 32 -0.76 -6.83 -7.70
CA THR A 32 -1.17 -7.62 -8.87
C THR A 32 -0.79 -9.09 -8.68
N ASN A 33 0.42 -9.39 -8.19
CA ASN A 33 0.83 -10.76 -7.89
C ASN A 33 -0.05 -11.41 -6.79
N LEU A 34 -0.50 -10.62 -5.81
CA LEU A 34 -1.46 -11.08 -4.81
C LEU A 34 -2.81 -11.40 -5.45
N GLU A 35 -3.34 -10.52 -6.30
CA GLU A 35 -4.58 -10.72 -7.05
C GLU A 35 -4.53 -11.96 -7.95
N GLU A 36 -3.47 -12.13 -8.71
CA GLU A 36 -3.26 -13.31 -9.57
C GLU A 36 -3.22 -14.58 -8.73
N THR A 37 -2.56 -14.54 -7.57
CA THR A 37 -2.55 -15.66 -6.63
C THR A 37 -3.96 -15.95 -6.10
N CYS A 38 -4.75 -14.92 -5.79
CA CYS A 38 -6.15 -15.05 -5.37
C CYS A 38 -7.02 -15.67 -6.48
N ILE A 39 -6.91 -15.20 -7.73
CA ILE A 39 -7.66 -15.70 -8.89
C ILE A 39 -7.28 -17.16 -9.15
N HIS A 40 -5.99 -17.46 -9.18
CA HIS A 40 -5.52 -18.84 -9.35
C HIS A 40 -6.00 -19.76 -8.23
N LEU A 41 -6.05 -19.30 -6.99
CA LEU A 41 -6.63 -20.09 -5.90
C LEU A 41 -8.13 -20.27 -6.05
N GLN A 42 -8.85 -19.25 -6.51
CA GLN A 42 -10.30 -19.31 -6.73
C GLN A 42 -10.68 -20.26 -7.86
N ASP A 43 -9.99 -20.20 -8.99
CA ASP A 43 -10.22 -21.09 -10.13
C ASP A 43 -9.82 -22.53 -9.82
N ASN A 44 -8.89 -22.70 -8.88
CA ASN A 44 -8.44 -23.99 -8.38
C ASN A 44 -8.94 -24.29 -6.96
N LEU A 45 -10.06 -23.70 -6.50
CA LEU A 45 -10.61 -23.92 -5.15
C LEU A 45 -10.97 -25.39 -4.90
N ASN A 46 -11.19 -26.14 -5.97
CA ASN A 46 -11.17 -27.61 -5.98
C ASN A 46 -9.78 -28.14 -6.35
N CYS A 47 -8.71 -27.72 -5.65
CA CYS A 47 -7.38 -28.29 -5.87
C CYS A 47 -7.25 -29.70 -5.26
N SER A 48 -8.27 -30.53 -5.49
CA SER A 48 -8.25 -31.96 -5.29
C SER A 48 -7.13 -32.63 -6.10
N SER A 49 -6.64 -31.96 -7.14
CA SER A 49 -5.50 -32.36 -7.97
C SER A 49 -4.16 -31.71 -7.59
N CYS A 50 -4.12 -30.74 -6.66
CA CYS A 50 -2.84 -30.22 -6.18
C CYS A 50 -2.10 -31.32 -5.41
N ASP A 51 -0.81 -31.47 -5.67
CA ASP A 51 0.09 -32.22 -4.78
C ASP A 51 0.29 -31.48 -3.44
N LYS A 52 0.94 -32.15 -2.48
CA LYS A 52 1.21 -31.57 -1.16
C LYS A 52 2.15 -30.37 -1.24
N GLU A 53 3.07 -30.34 -2.21
CA GLU A 53 4.07 -29.28 -2.36
C GLU A 53 3.44 -27.97 -2.86
N LYS A 54 2.51 -28.03 -3.82
CA LYS A 54 1.75 -26.88 -4.30
C LYS A 54 0.87 -26.29 -3.23
N ARG A 55 0.18 -27.14 -2.43
CA ARG A 55 -0.59 -26.68 -1.27
C ARG A 55 0.32 -25.99 -0.25
N ALA A 56 1.43 -26.62 0.14
CA ALA A 56 2.36 -26.01 1.09
C ALA A 56 2.92 -24.67 0.59
N SER A 57 3.19 -24.56 -0.72
CA SER A 57 3.67 -23.31 -1.34
C SER A 57 2.61 -22.21 -1.31
N CYS A 58 1.34 -22.52 -1.62
CA CYS A 58 0.23 -21.57 -1.49
C CYS A 58 0.00 -21.14 -0.03
N HIS A 59 0.09 -22.08 0.90
CA HIS A 59 -0.05 -21.80 2.32
C HIS A 59 1.08 -20.89 2.85
N GLY A 60 2.33 -21.19 2.49
CA GLY A 60 3.49 -20.40 2.92
C GLY A 60 3.57 -19.02 2.25
N ARG A 61 2.89 -18.83 1.11
CA ARG A 61 2.86 -17.53 0.42
C ARG A 61 2.00 -16.49 1.14
N VAL A 62 0.92 -16.86 1.83
CA VAL A 62 0.06 -15.87 2.53
C VAL A 62 0.90 -15.03 3.50
N PRO A 63 1.59 -15.61 4.49
CA PRO A 63 2.30 -14.80 5.47
C PRO A 63 3.46 -14.04 4.85
N SER A 64 4.13 -14.60 3.85
CA SER A 64 5.19 -13.88 3.12
C SER A 64 4.65 -12.64 2.38
N PHE A 65 3.50 -12.74 1.72
CA PHE A 65 2.85 -11.58 1.09
C PHE A 65 2.51 -10.50 2.12
N LEU A 66 2.03 -10.91 3.29
CA LEU A 66 1.67 -10.02 4.39
C LEU A 66 2.85 -9.18 4.90
N TYR A 67 3.96 -9.84 5.23
CA TYR A 67 5.13 -9.15 5.79
C TYR A 67 5.80 -8.24 4.76
N VAL A 68 5.98 -8.72 3.53
CA VAL A 68 6.66 -7.95 2.49
C VAL A 68 5.83 -6.73 2.08
N LEU A 69 4.50 -6.86 1.96
CA LEU A 69 3.65 -5.73 1.61
C LEU A 69 3.67 -4.64 2.68
N HIS A 70 3.60 -5.03 3.96
CA HIS A 70 3.74 -4.10 5.08
C HIS A 70 5.09 -3.37 5.04
N GLU A 71 6.20 -4.10 4.90
CA GLU A 71 7.55 -3.51 4.85
C GLU A 71 7.73 -2.55 3.67
N LEU A 72 7.22 -2.91 2.49
CA LEU A 72 7.29 -2.05 1.31
C LEU A 72 6.48 -0.77 1.49
N THR A 73 5.27 -0.87 2.05
CA THR A 73 4.39 0.28 2.29
C THR A 73 4.96 1.20 3.37
N GLU A 74 5.48 0.66 4.47
CA GLU A 74 6.11 1.43 5.54
C GLU A 74 7.34 2.21 5.02
N LYS A 75 8.20 1.55 4.24
CA LYS A 75 9.36 2.18 3.62
C LYS A 75 8.97 3.29 2.66
N HIS A 76 7.96 3.05 1.83
CA HIS A 76 7.44 4.03 0.89
C HIS A 76 6.90 5.28 1.62
N PHE A 77 6.05 5.09 2.64
CA PHE A 77 5.53 6.19 3.46
C PHE A 77 6.63 6.99 4.16
N TYR A 78 7.66 6.31 4.67
CA TYR A 78 8.82 6.99 5.24
C TYR A 78 9.53 7.90 4.22
N HIS A 79 9.71 7.43 2.99
CA HIS A 79 10.34 8.24 1.94
C HIS A 79 9.46 9.41 1.53
N GLU A 80 8.15 9.22 1.36
CA GLU A 80 7.23 10.31 1.07
C GLU A 80 7.23 11.37 2.17
N GLU A 81 7.18 10.95 3.43
CA GLU A 81 7.24 11.87 4.57
C GLU A 81 8.55 12.66 4.59
N PHE A 82 9.68 12.00 4.32
CA PHE A 82 10.98 12.65 4.24
C PHE A 82 11.05 13.67 3.10
N ILE A 83 10.52 13.30 1.93
CA ILE A 83 10.41 14.12 0.74
C ILE A 83 9.54 15.36 1.02
N MET A 84 8.40 15.19 1.70
CA MET A 84 7.53 16.29 2.11
C MET A 84 8.20 17.19 3.15
N ALA A 85 8.81 16.62 4.18
CA ALA A 85 9.44 17.36 5.28
C ALA A 85 10.60 18.25 4.81
N LYS A 86 11.42 17.77 3.86
CA LYS A 86 12.49 18.56 3.22
C LYS A 86 12.01 19.87 2.61
N ARG A 87 10.72 19.97 2.27
CA ARG A 87 10.12 21.08 1.52
C ARG A 87 9.26 21.98 2.38
N LEU A 88 9.13 21.66 3.67
CA LEU A 88 8.54 22.55 4.66
C LEU A 88 9.58 23.58 5.08
N GLN A 89 9.21 24.86 5.10
CA GLN A 89 10.04 25.85 5.78
C GLN A 89 10.09 25.52 7.29
N PRO A 90 11.20 25.77 7.99
CA PRO A 90 11.36 25.44 9.42
C PRO A 90 10.29 26.04 10.35
N ASP A 91 9.59 27.09 9.92
CA ASP A 91 8.53 27.79 10.64
C ASP A 91 7.11 27.49 10.14
N GLN A 92 6.96 26.64 9.11
CA GLN A 92 5.66 26.27 8.55
C GLN A 92 5.12 24.98 9.17
N SER A 93 4.10 25.13 10.01
CA SER A 93 3.16 24.04 10.28
C SER A 93 2.36 23.78 9.01
N ASN A 94 2.54 22.61 8.41
CA ASN A 94 1.77 22.21 7.23
C ASN A 94 0.68 21.22 7.64
N SER A 95 -0.56 21.71 7.69
CA SER A 95 -1.74 20.91 8.03
C SER A 95 -1.93 19.72 7.09
N TYR A 96 -1.48 19.82 5.84
CA TYR A 96 -1.55 18.74 4.88
C TYR A 96 -0.51 17.65 5.17
N PHE A 97 0.73 18.01 5.51
CA PHE A 97 1.76 17.03 5.89
C PHE A 97 1.33 16.20 7.10
N GLU A 98 0.80 16.83 8.16
CA GLU A 98 0.33 16.12 9.34
C GLU A 98 -0.88 15.21 9.04
N LYS A 99 -1.81 15.67 8.21
CA LYS A 99 -2.94 14.83 7.74
C LYS A 99 -2.43 13.66 6.91
N HIS A 100 -1.44 13.87 6.05
CA HIS A 100 -0.88 12.82 5.20
C HIS A 100 -0.17 11.75 6.05
N LYS A 101 0.68 12.16 6.97
CA LYS A 101 1.32 11.26 7.94
C LYS A 101 0.31 10.49 8.80
N HIS A 102 -0.78 11.14 9.21
CA HIS A 102 -1.85 10.45 9.90
C HIS A 102 -2.53 9.40 9.00
N ALA A 103 -2.74 9.70 7.72
CA ALA A 103 -3.28 8.74 6.75
C ALA A 103 -2.36 7.53 6.57
N HIS A 104 -1.03 7.70 6.51
CA HIS A 104 -0.08 6.60 6.49
C HIS A 104 -0.26 5.66 7.68
N LYS A 105 -0.39 6.23 8.87
CA LYS A 105 -0.64 5.43 10.08
C LYS A 105 -1.94 4.63 9.97
N LEU A 106 -3.02 5.23 9.48
CA LEU A 106 -4.30 4.54 9.32
C LEU A 106 -4.21 3.38 8.34
N VAL A 107 -3.50 3.56 7.21
CA VAL A 107 -3.27 2.47 6.24
C VAL A 107 -2.46 1.34 6.86
N LEU A 108 -1.38 1.64 7.59
CA LEU A 108 -0.56 0.62 8.25
C LEU A 108 -1.33 -0.13 9.35
N ASP A 109 -2.11 0.58 10.17
CA ASP A 109 -2.97 -0.03 11.18
C ASP A 109 -4.03 -0.94 10.51
N ALA A 110 -4.60 -0.53 9.37
CA ALA A 110 -5.54 -1.33 8.59
C ALA A 110 -4.89 -2.57 7.96
N PHE A 111 -3.63 -2.47 7.50
CA PHE A 111 -2.85 -3.62 7.02
C PHE A 111 -2.60 -4.62 8.14
N HIS A 112 -2.19 -4.14 9.32
CA HIS A 112 -2.00 -4.99 10.49
C HIS A 112 -3.29 -5.74 10.86
N GLN A 113 -4.44 -5.05 10.80
CA GLN A 113 -5.72 -5.69 11.04
C GLN A 113 -6.09 -6.71 9.96
N ALA A 114 -5.80 -6.41 8.68
CA ALA A 114 -6.03 -7.34 7.57
C ALA A 114 -5.14 -8.60 7.68
N ILE A 115 -3.92 -8.45 8.19
CA ILE A 115 -2.98 -9.54 8.50
C ILE A 115 -3.60 -10.47 9.55
N ILE A 116 -4.06 -9.92 10.68
CA ILE A 116 -4.69 -10.69 11.77
C ILE A 116 -5.93 -11.45 11.26
N GLU A 117 -6.77 -10.79 10.46
CA GLU A 117 -7.98 -11.41 9.88
C GLU A 117 -7.64 -12.53 8.89
N ALA A 118 -6.61 -12.35 8.07
CA ALA A 118 -6.14 -13.37 7.14
C ALA A 118 -5.56 -14.58 7.89
N ASP A 119 -4.78 -14.35 8.95
CA ASP A 119 -4.22 -15.40 9.80
C ASP A 119 -5.33 -16.20 10.50
N ALA A 120 -6.34 -15.52 11.06
CA ALA A 120 -7.49 -16.19 11.66
C ALA A 120 -8.27 -17.07 10.66
N ASN A 121 -8.47 -16.59 9.43
CA ASN A 121 -9.10 -17.38 8.36
C ASN A 121 -8.21 -18.55 7.93
N TYR A 122 -6.89 -18.37 7.90
CA TYR A 122 -5.92 -19.40 7.60
C TYR A 122 -5.94 -20.54 8.63
N GLU A 123 -5.94 -20.21 9.93
CA GLU A 123 -6.02 -21.19 11.03
C GLU A 123 -7.34 -21.99 11.01
N LEU A 124 -8.41 -21.42 10.45
CA LEU A 124 -9.69 -22.10 10.22
C LEU A 124 -9.74 -22.93 8.92
N GLY A 125 -8.65 -22.99 8.16
CA GLY A 125 -8.57 -23.67 6.86
C GLY A 125 -9.28 -22.93 5.71
N LYS A 126 -9.69 -21.68 5.92
CA LYS A 126 -10.39 -20.82 4.95
C LYS A 126 -9.42 -19.96 4.14
N ILE A 127 -8.55 -20.62 3.40
CA ILE A 127 -7.38 -19.97 2.79
C ILE A 127 -7.77 -19.01 1.66
N ALA A 128 -8.76 -19.38 0.84
CA ALA A 128 -9.22 -18.49 -0.22
C ALA A 128 -9.89 -17.24 0.36
N GLU A 129 -10.62 -17.37 1.47
CA GLU A 129 -11.20 -16.25 2.20
C GLU A 129 -10.11 -15.35 2.79
N ALA A 130 -9.04 -15.93 3.37
CA ALA A 130 -7.89 -15.17 3.89
C ALA A 130 -7.25 -14.29 2.81
N TYR A 131 -7.02 -14.86 1.62
CA TYR A 131 -6.48 -14.15 0.47
C TYR A 131 -7.41 -13.04 -0.04
N LYS A 132 -8.70 -13.34 -0.18
CA LYS A 132 -9.71 -12.39 -0.67
C LYS A 132 -9.89 -11.20 0.27
N SER A 133 -10.03 -11.47 1.57
CA SER A 133 -10.23 -10.41 2.57
C SER A 133 -9.01 -9.51 2.64
N LEU A 134 -7.81 -10.11 2.62
CA LEU A 134 -6.56 -9.37 2.60
C LEU A 134 -6.47 -8.46 1.38
N TYR A 135 -6.59 -9.02 0.17
CA TYR A 135 -6.47 -8.28 -1.08
C TYR A 135 -7.46 -7.11 -1.13
N ALA A 136 -8.73 -7.39 -0.83
CA ALA A 136 -9.79 -6.38 -0.86
C ALA A 136 -9.51 -5.22 0.09
N LYS A 137 -9.07 -5.51 1.32
CA LYS A 137 -8.79 -4.50 2.34
C LYS A 137 -7.57 -3.67 1.99
N VAL A 138 -6.45 -4.30 1.64
CA VAL A 138 -5.23 -3.59 1.23
C VAL A 138 -5.49 -2.70 0.02
N MET A 139 -6.18 -3.22 -1.00
CA MET A 139 -6.48 -2.43 -2.20
C MET A 139 -7.41 -1.25 -1.93
N HIS A 140 -8.38 -1.42 -1.03
CA HIS A 140 -9.26 -0.34 -0.64
C HIS A 140 -8.47 0.79 0.03
N GLU A 141 -7.61 0.47 1.00
CA GLU A 141 -6.83 1.47 1.74
C GLU A 141 -5.86 2.21 0.83
N LEU A 142 -5.09 1.50 0.00
CA LEU A 142 -4.11 2.13 -0.91
C LEU A 142 -4.78 3.00 -1.98
N LYS A 143 -5.91 2.56 -2.56
CA LYS A 143 -6.65 3.39 -3.54
C LYS A 143 -7.23 4.64 -2.91
N THR A 144 -7.72 4.52 -1.69
CA THR A 144 -8.30 5.66 -0.95
C THR A 144 -7.20 6.65 -0.59
N HIS A 145 -6.07 6.17 -0.07
CA HIS A 145 -4.91 7.00 0.23
C HIS A 145 -4.36 7.70 -1.02
N ALA A 146 -4.16 6.97 -2.13
CA ALA A 146 -3.70 7.56 -3.38
C ALA A 146 -4.64 8.68 -3.89
N TYR A 147 -5.95 8.43 -3.89
CA TYR A 147 -6.93 9.41 -4.36
C TYR A 147 -7.04 10.65 -3.46
N GLU A 148 -6.96 10.47 -2.14
CA GLU A 148 -7.16 11.56 -1.18
C GLU A 148 -5.88 12.37 -0.93
N PHE A 149 -4.71 11.74 -1.04
CA PHE A 149 -3.42 12.30 -0.67
C PHE A 149 -2.43 12.32 -1.83
N ASP A 150 -1.98 11.17 -2.34
CA ASP A 150 -0.87 11.12 -3.33
C ASP A 150 -1.18 11.87 -4.62
N ASP A 151 -2.33 11.61 -5.25
CA ASP A 151 -2.74 12.22 -6.51
C ASP A 151 -2.79 13.76 -6.41
N PRO A 152 -3.46 14.36 -5.40
CA PRO A 152 -3.37 15.79 -5.13
C PRO A 152 -1.95 16.31 -4.93
N PHE A 153 -1.12 15.59 -4.17
CA PHE A 153 0.25 15.99 -3.88
C PHE A 153 1.09 16.00 -5.16
N ILE A 154 1.14 14.88 -5.90
CA ILE A 154 1.87 14.72 -7.15
C ILE A 154 1.43 15.78 -8.17
N LYS A 155 0.11 15.97 -8.33
CA LYS A 155 -0.43 16.97 -9.25
C LYS A 155 0.04 18.39 -8.91
N SER A 156 0.05 18.74 -7.62
CA SER A 156 0.53 20.06 -7.18
C SER A 156 2.02 20.29 -7.44
N MET A 157 2.81 19.22 -7.53
CA MET A 157 4.23 19.29 -7.86
C MET A 157 4.47 19.43 -9.36
N ILE A 158 3.62 18.82 -10.19
CA ILE A 158 3.74 18.92 -11.65
C ILE A 158 3.26 20.28 -12.16
N GLU A 159 2.14 20.80 -11.63
CA GLU A 159 1.53 22.07 -12.09
C GLU A 159 2.34 23.33 -11.73
N LYS A 160 3.35 23.21 -10.86
CA LYS A 160 4.28 24.32 -10.53
C LYS A 160 5.48 24.40 -11.48
N SER A 161 5.60 23.49 -12.46
CA SER A 161 6.68 23.44 -13.48
C SER A 161 6.37 24.33 -14.68
#